data_AF-A0A916NGM5-F1
#
_entry.id   AF-A0A916NGM5-F1
#
_cell.length_a   1.000
_cell.length_b   1.000
_cell.length_c   1.000
_cell.angle_alpha   90.00
_cell.angle_beta   90.00
_cell.angle_gamma   90.00
#
_symmetry.space_group_name_H-M   'P 1'
#
loop_
_entity.id
_entity.type
_entity.pdbx_description
1 polymer ?
#
loop_
_entity_poly.entity_id
_entity_poly.type
_entity_poly.pdbx_seq_one_letter_code
_entity_poly.pdbx_strand_id
1 'polypeptide(L)'
;MRLLTAFTLLICSFYSFAQEAEGINWMTWDEMIAQREKDEVKKKVFIDFTTGWCGWCKKMDATTFKDPNIINYMNQKYYPVKFDAETRDTIEFNGHTFTNSDPSFVKSSPNARGKTHWFAYSILDGATSYPSYVILDEQLTRLTIYPGYKTQEDLIGILVFFASDQYKYYHNYLNKIWNQSLQESQKEAKADGK
;
A
#
# COMPACT_ATOMS: atom_id res chain seq x y z
N MET A 1 -22.36 50.48 -27.09
CA MET A 1 -21.81 50.28 -25.73
C MET A 1 -22.68 49.31 -24.91
N ARG A 2 -22.96 48.11 -25.45
CA ARG A 2 -23.75 47.03 -24.82
C ARG A 2 -23.20 45.62 -25.14
N LEU A 3 -21.91 45.54 -25.43
CA LEU A 3 -21.22 44.28 -25.79
C LEU A 3 -19.98 44.01 -24.92
N LEU A 4 -19.69 44.87 -23.93
CA LEU A 4 -18.52 44.75 -23.06
C LEU A 4 -18.83 44.14 -21.68
N THR A 5 -20.11 43.93 -21.33
CA THR A 5 -20.52 43.38 -20.04
C THR A 5 -20.70 41.85 -20.02
N ALA A 6 -20.59 41.18 -21.16
CA ALA A 6 -20.71 39.72 -21.25
C ALA A 6 -19.38 38.97 -21.16
N PHE A 7 -18.24 39.66 -21.29
CA PHE A 7 -16.92 39.02 -21.28
C PHE A 7 -16.32 38.88 -19.87
N THR A 8 -16.84 39.62 -18.89
CA THR A 8 -16.34 39.64 -17.50
C THR A 8 -16.93 38.56 -16.61
N LEU A 9 -17.91 37.78 -17.07
CA LEU A 9 -18.53 36.70 -16.29
C LEU A 9 -17.90 35.31 -16.53
N LEU A 10 -16.88 35.21 -17.39
CA LEU A 10 -16.26 33.93 -17.78
C LEU A 10 -14.98 33.59 -16.99
N ILE A 11 -14.58 34.40 -16.00
CA ILE A 11 -13.26 34.29 -15.34
C ILE A 11 -13.34 33.76 -13.89
N CYS A 12 -14.54 33.58 -13.31
CA CYS A 12 -14.67 33.29 -11.87
C CYS A 12 -14.97 31.83 -11.48
N SER A 13 -14.87 30.85 -12.38
CA SER A 13 -15.34 29.47 -12.08
C SER A 13 -14.26 28.40 -11.87
N PHE A 14 -12.97 28.77 -11.83
CA PHE A 14 -11.87 27.80 -11.63
C PHE A 14 -11.12 28.01 -10.31
N TYR A 15 -11.80 28.44 -9.26
CA TYR A 15 -11.32 28.19 -7.90
C TYR A 15 -11.71 26.76 -7.52
N SER A 16 -10.98 25.78 -8.09
CA SER A 16 -10.92 24.46 -7.49
C SER A 16 -10.30 24.64 -6.11
N PHE A 17 -11.14 24.73 -5.07
CA PHE A 17 -10.69 24.51 -3.72
C PHE A 17 -10.10 23.10 -3.69
N ALA A 18 -8.77 23.02 -3.74
CA ALA A 18 -8.07 21.81 -3.33
C ALA A 18 -8.36 21.67 -1.84
N GLN A 19 -9.42 20.94 -1.51
CA GLN A 19 -9.69 20.55 -0.14
C GLN A 19 -8.54 19.62 0.26
N GLU A 20 -7.59 20.16 1.02
CA GLU A 20 -6.58 19.33 1.68
C GLU A 20 -7.33 18.27 2.47
N ALA A 21 -7.08 17.01 2.14
CA ALA A 21 -7.70 15.89 2.84
C ALA A 21 -7.21 15.92 4.30
N GLU A 22 -8.14 15.87 5.25
CA GLU A 22 -7.84 15.92 6.69
C GLU A 22 -7.00 14.70 7.15
N GLY A 23 -7.01 13.62 6.36
CA GLY A 23 -6.22 12.42 6.59
C GLY A 23 -6.26 11.43 5.44
N ILE A 24 -5.57 10.31 5.62
CA ILE A 24 -5.66 9.16 4.71
C ILE A 24 -7.06 8.56 4.82
N ASN A 25 -7.67 8.27 3.66
CA ASN A 25 -8.98 7.64 3.53
C ASN A 25 -8.87 6.14 3.78
N TRP A 26 -8.48 5.75 4.99
CA TRP A 26 -8.30 4.36 5.39
C TRP A 26 -9.58 3.56 5.16
N MET A 27 -9.41 2.38 4.56
CA MET A 27 -10.46 1.41 4.31
C MET A 27 -10.25 0.17 5.18
N THR A 28 -11.34 -0.49 5.54
CA THR A 28 -11.34 -1.91 5.88
C THR A 28 -11.02 -2.75 4.64
N TRP A 29 -10.75 -4.04 4.83
CA TRP A 29 -10.53 -4.96 3.72
C TRP A 29 -11.74 -5.01 2.77
N ASP A 30 -12.94 -5.17 3.32
CA ASP A 30 -14.17 -5.29 2.53
C ASP A 30 -14.53 -3.99 1.81
N GLU A 31 -14.32 -2.83 2.45
CA GLU A 31 -14.47 -1.53 1.80
C GLU A 31 -13.50 -1.37 0.63
N MET A 32 -12.25 -1.84 0.78
CA MET A 32 -11.29 -1.82 -0.32
C MET A 32 -11.72 -2.71 -1.47
N ILE A 33 -12.21 -3.93 -1.21
CA ILE A 33 -12.72 -4.83 -2.26
C ILE A 33 -13.91 -4.17 -2.97
N ALA A 34 -14.88 -3.66 -2.22
CA ALA A 34 -16.06 -3.01 -2.79
C ALA A 34 -15.73 -1.73 -3.57
N GLN A 35 -14.78 -0.91 -3.10
CA GLN A 35 -14.33 0.27 -3.84
C GLN A 35 -13.56 -0.15 -5.09
N ARG A 36 -12.65 -1.12 -4.96
CA ARG A 36 -11.89 -1.67 -6.09
C ARG A 36 -12.84 -2.16 -7.16
N GLU A 37 -13.92 -2.87 -6.85
CA GLU A 37 -14.90 -3.34 -7.85
C GLU A 37 -15.54 -2.19 -8.64
N LYS A 38 -15.86 -1.08 -7.99
CA LYS A 38 -16.50 0.10 -8.59
C LYS A 38 -15.57 0.90 -9.52
N ASP A 39 -14.29 0.97 -9.20
CA ASP A 39 -13.35 1.81 -9.95
C ASP A 39 -13.03 1.21 -11.33
N GLU A 40 -13.06 2.00 -12.39
CA GLU A 40 -12.68 1.52 -13.73
C GLU A 40 -11.19 1.18 -13.82
N VAL A 41 -10.34 2.00 -13.18
CA VAL A 41 -8.90 1.81 -13.12
C VAL A 41 -8.53 1.38 -11.71
N LYS A 42 -8.07 0.13 -11.56
CA LYS A 42 -7.66 -0.38 -10.25
C LYS A 42 -6.32 0.24 -9.85
N LYS A 43 -6.24 0.68 -8.60
CA LYS A 43 -5.00 1.12 -7.94
C LYS A 43 -4.31 -0.06 -7.24
N LYS A 44 -3.05 0.13 -6.86
CA LYS A 44 -2.34 -0.75 -5.93
C LYS A 44 -2.94 -0.66 -4.54
N VAL A 45 -2.82 -1.71 -3.74
CA VAL A 45 -3.28 -1.71 -2.34
C VAL A 45 -2.08 -1.50 -1.42
N PHE A 46 -2.19 -0.56 -0.49
CA PHE A 46 -1.25 -0.41 0.62
C PHE A 46 -1.94 -0.88 1.89
N ILE A 47 -1.42 -1.89 2.57
CA ILE A 47 -2.01 -2.45 3.79
C ILE A 47 -1.11 -2.12 4.97
N ASP A 48 -1.58 -1.32 5.92
CA ASP A 48 -0.94 -1.10 7.22
C ASP A 48 -1.43 -2.13 8.23
N PHE A 49 -0.56 -3.06 8.64
CA PHE A 49 -0.85 -4.02 9.70
C PHE A 49 -0.47 -3.44 11.06
N THR A 50 -1.49 -3.30 11.90
CA THR A 50 -1.39 -2.69 13.24
C THR A 50 -2.01 -3.60 14.30
N THR A 51 -1.84 -3.23 15.57
CA THR A 51 -2.57 -3.79 16.71
C THR A 51 -2.82 -2.70 17.74
N GLY A 52 -3.85 -2.87 18.59
CA GLY A 52 -4.18 -1.87 19.61
C GLY A 52 -3.05 -1.59 20.62
N TRP A 53 -2.24 -2.60 20.95
CA TRP A 53 -1.11 -2.46 21.88
C TRP A 53 0.17 -1.90 21.23
N CYS A 54 0.20 -1.72 19.91
CA CYS A 54 1.40 -1.32 19.18
C CYS A 54 1.71 0.17 19.34
N GLY A 55 2.69 0.50 20.18
CA GLY A 55 3.15 1.88 20.40
C GLY A 55 3.75 2.54 19.15
N TRP A 56 4.54 1.80 18.37
CA TRP A 56 5.15 2.31 17.14
C TRP A 56 4.13 2.59 16.03
N CYS A 57 3.05 1.81 15.97
CA CYS A 57 1.94 2.05 15.06
C CYS A 57 1.26 3.39 15.40
N LYS A 58 0.96 3.61 16.68
CA LYS A 58 0.41 4.89 17.17
C LYS A 58 1.32 6.07 16.88
N LYS A 59 2.64 5.88 17.01
CA LYS A 59 3.61 6.91 16.63
C LYS A 59 3.52 7.22 15.13
N MET A 60 3.53 6.21 14.27
CA MET A 60 3.42 6.37 12.81
C MET A 60 2.11 7.06 12.40
N ASP A 61 1.00 6.74 13.07
CA ASP A 61 -0.29 7.41 12.91
C ASP A 61 -0.26 8.89 13.27
N ALA A 62 0.49 9.26 14.31
CA ALA A 62 0.58 10.63 14.81
C ALA A 62 1.65 11.47 14.09
N THR A 63 2.60 10.84 13.39
CA THR A 63 3.70 11.51 12.69
C THR A 63 3.60 11.30 11.18
N THR A 64 3.97 10.12 10.71
CA THR A 64 4.18 9.83 9.29
C THR A 64 2.88 9.93 8.50
N PHE A 65 1.79 9.33 8.97
CA PHE A 65 0.49 9.38 8.29
C PHE A 65 -0.25 10.71 8.44
N LYS A 66 0.34 11.70 9.13
CA LYS A 66 -0.14 13.09 9.18
C LYS A 66 0.57 14.01 8.20
N ASP A 67 1.59 13.53 7.49
CA ASP A 67 2.25 14.32 6.48
C ASP A 67 1.32 14.57 5.27
N PRO A 68 1.10 15.84 4.85
CA PRO A 68 0.20 16.17 3.76
C PRO A 68 0.58 15.53 2.42
N ASN A 69 1.87 15.34 2.13
CA ASN A 69 2.30 14.71 0.89
C ASN A 69 1.93 13.23 0.89
N ILE A 70 2.12 12.56 2.02
CA ILE A 70 1.75 11.15 2.18
C ILE A 70 0.24 10.98 2.11
N ILE A 71 -0.53 11.83 2.80
CA ILE A 71 -2.00 11.83 2.74
C ILE A 71 -2.48 11.95 1.29
N ASN A 72 -2.03 12.99 0.58
CA ASN A 72 -2.44 13.25 -0.79
C ASN A 72 -2.03 12.11 -1.72
N TYR A 73 -0.79 11.61 -1.59
CA TYR A 73 -0.28 10.56 -2.47
C TYR A 73 -1.01 9.23 -2.24
N MET A 74 -1.24 8.85 -0.98
CA MET A 74 -1.99 7.64 -0.63
C MET A 74 -3.40 7.67 -1.19
N ASN A 75 -4.15 8.75 -0.92
CA ASN A 75 -5.53 8.89 -1.37
C ASN A 75 -5.66 8.87 -2.90
N GLN A 76 -4.68 9.44 -3.61
CA GLN A 76 -4.67 9.49 -5.07
C GLN A 76 -4.23 8.16 -5.71
N LYS A 77 -3.19 7.51 -5.18
CA LYS A 77 -2.46 6.44 -5.88
C LYS A 77 -2.72 5.04 -5.37
N TYR A 78 -3.29 4.90 -4.17
CA TYR A 78 -3.50 3.60 -3.52
C TYR A 78 -4.94 3.39 -3.09
N TYR A 79 -5.29 2.13 -2.82
CA TYR A 79 -6.29 1.77 -1.83
C TYR A 79 -5.59 1.59 -0.48
N PRO A 80 -5.68 2.57 0.44
CA PRO A 80 -5.05 2.46 1.75
C PRO A 80 -5.93 1.64 2.69
N VAL A 81 -5.47 0.46 3.08
CA VAL A 81 -6.14 -0.45 4.02
C VAL A 81 -5.46 -0.37 5.37
N LYS A 82 -6.24 -0.21 6.42
CA LYS A 82 -5.76 -0.35 7.79
C LYS A 82 -6.28 -1.64 8.39
N PHE A 83 -5.37 -2.56 8.71
CA PHE A 83 -5.70 -3.92 9.11
C PHE A 83 -5.25 -4.19 10.55
N ASP A 84 -6.19 -4.41 11.47
CA ASP A 84 -5.86 -4.96 12.79
C ASP A 84 -5.48 -6.43 12.62
N ALA A 85 -4.20 -6.75 12.82
CA ALA A 85 -3.68 -8.09 12.69
C ALA A 85 -4.20 -9.08 13.75
N GLU A 86 -5.01 -8.60 14.69
CA GLU A 86 -5.73 -9.39 15.70
C GLU A 86 -7.25 -9.22 15.60
N THR A 87 -7.77 -8.73 14.45
CA THR A 87 -9.22 -8.63 14.23
C THR A 87 -9.91 -9.98 14.38
N ARG A 88 -11.20 -9.94 14.72
CA ARG A 88 -12.09 -11.10 14.76
C ARG A 88 -12.91 -11.26 13.47
N ASP A 89 -12.83 -10.28 12.58
CA ASP A 89 -13.53 -10.30 11.30
C ASP A 89 -13.02 -11.47 10.45
N THR A 90 -13.87 -11.97 9.56
CA THR A 90 -13.48 -12.98 8.58
C THR A 90 -13.03 -12.27 7.30
N ILE A 91 -11.91 -12.71 6.73
CA ILE A 91 -11.34 -12.11 5.53
C ILE A 91 -11.38 -13.13 4.39
N GLU A 92 -12.02 -12.74 3.29
CA GLU A 92 -12.01 -13.49 2.04
C GLU A 92 -10.92 -12.95 1.11
N PHE A 93 -10.00 -13.81 0.71
CA PHE A 93 -8.92 -13.45 -0.21
C PHE A 93 -8.48 -14.64 -1.06
N ASN A 94 -8.43 -14.44 -2.39
CA ASN A 94 -8.02 -15.46 -3.37
C ASN A 94 -8.74 -16.81 -3.22
N GLY A 95 -10.04 -16.78 -2.91
CA GLY A 95 -10.85 -18.00 -2.72
C GLY A 95 -10.60 -18.74 -1.40
N HIS A 96 -9.89 -18.11 -0.47
CA HIS A 96 -9.65 -18.62 0.87
C HIS A 96 -10.28 -17.73 1.93
N THR A 97 -10.93 -18.38 2.89
CA THR A 97 -11.45 -17.78 4.10
C THR A 97 -10.36 -17.78 5.18
N PHE A 98 -10.04 -16.61 5.71
CA PHE A 98 -9.12 -16.43 6.83
C PHE A 98 -9.88 -15.95 8.06
N THR A 99 -9.57 -16.55 9.21
CA THR A 99 -10.17 -16.17 10.49
C THR A 99 -9.09 -15.81 11.50
N ASN A 100 -9.52 -15.29 12.65
CA ASN A 100 -8.66 -15.26 13.83
C ASN A 100 -8.19 -16.68 14.21
N SER A 101 -6.96 -16.82 14.72
CA SER A 101 -6.40 -18.09 15.19
C SER A 101 -7.14 -18.69 16.39
N ASP A 102 -7.83 -17.85 17.16
CA ASP A 102 -8.77 -18.30 18.20
C ASP A 102 -9.96 -17.34 18.25
N PRO A 103 -11.03 -17.61 17.47
CA PRO A 103 -12.23 -16.78 17.44
C PRO A 103 -13.00 -16.75 18.77
N SER A 104 -12.70 -17.65 19.72
CA SER A 104 -13.32 -17.64 21.04
C SER A 104 -12.67 -16.63 21.99
N PHE A 105 -11.43 -16.22 21.69
CA PHE A 105 -10.67 -15.31 22.55
C PHE A 105 -11.23 -13.88 22.50
N VAL A 106 -11.54 -13.33 23.68
CA VAL A 106 -11.99 -11.95 23.84
C VAL A 106 -10.91 -11.14 24.55
N LYS A 107 -10.43 -10.08 23.91
CA LYS A 107 -9.47 -9.15 24.51
C LYS A 107 -10.11 -8.47 25.74
N SER A 108 -9.33 -8.28 26.81
CA SER A 108 -9.79 -7.56 28.00
C SER A 108 -9.97 -6.05 27.78
N SER A 109 -9.31 -5.50 26.76
CA SER A 109 -9.50 -4.13 26.29
C SER A 109 -9.03 -4.02 24.82
N PRO A 110 -9.39 -2.95 24.09
CA PRO A 110 -8.92 -2.74 22.71
C PRO A 110 -7.39 -2.72 22.57
N ASN A 111 -6.68 -2.30 23.63
CA ASN A 111 -5.22 -2.24 23.67
C ASN A 111 -4.58 -3.48 24.33
N ALA A 112 -5.35 -4.52 24.68
CA ALA A 112 -4.77 -5.78 25.17
C ALA A 112 -4.28 -6.63 23.99
N ARG A 113 -3.29 -7.49 24.24
CA ARG A 113 -2.83 -8.47 23.24
C ARG A 113 -3.92 -9.46 22.92
N GLY A 114 -4.15 -9.66 21.62
CA GLY A 114 -5.11 -10.61 21.08
C GLY A 114 -4.45 -11.88 20.56
N LYS A 115 -5.17 -12.51 19.64
CA LYS A 115 -4.76 -13.69 18.91
C LYS A 115 -4.58 -13.30 17.45
N THR A 116 -3.53 -13.81 16.82
CA THR A 116 -3.16 -13.43 15.46
C THR A 116 -4.25 -13.83 14.47
N HIS A 117 -4.50 -12.99 13.48
CA HIS A 117 -5.37 -13.28 12.35
C HIS A 117 -4.61 -14.04 11.25
N TRP A 118 -5.17 -15.13 10.71
CA TRP A 118 -4.47 -15.96 9.74
C TRP A 118 -4.11 -15.24 8.45
N PHE A 119 -4.94 -14.28 8.01
CA PHE A 119 -4.62 -13.43 6.85
C PHE A 119 -3.35 -12.61 7.09
N ALA A 120 -3.23 -11.95 8.25
CA ALA A 120 -2.04 -11.18 8.60
C ALA A 120 -0.81 -12.09 8.70
N TYR A 121 -0.96 -13.27 9.32
CA TYR A 121 0.11 -14.26 9.40
C TYR A 121 0.57 -14.72 8.01
N SER A 122 -0.35 -15.07 7.11
CA SER A 122 0.01 -15.59 5.78
C SER A 122 0.65 -14.52 4.90
N ILE A 123 0.07 -13.32 4.87
CA ILE A 123 0.51 -12.26 3.95
C ILE A 123 1.81 -11.57 4.41
N LEU A 124 2.16 -11.71 5.69
CA LEU A 124 3.43 -11.25 6.25
C LEU A 124 4.50 -12.36 6.32
N ASP A 125 4.27 -13.53 5.72
CA ASP A 125 5.20 -14.69 5.78
C ASP A 125 5.55 -15.10 7.22
N GLY A 126 4.56 -15.04 8.12
CA GLY A 126 4.72 -15.32 9.55
C GLY A 126 5.43 -14.22 10.35
N ALA A 127 5.88 -13.14 9.72
CA ALA A 127 6.55 -12.03 10.38
C ALA A 127 5.54 -11.11 11.10
N THR A 128 5.23 -11.41 12.36
CA THR A 128 4.26 -10.64 13.16
C THR A 128 4.89 -9.47 13.93
N SER A 129 5.74 -8.67 13.29
CA SER A 129 6.24 -7.41 13.86
C SER A 129 5.33 -6.25 13.46
N TYR A 130 4.95 -5.37 14.39
CA TYR A 130 4.06 -4.24 14.09
C TYR A 130 4.70 -2.87 14.41
N PRO A 131 4.49 -1.84 13.56
CA PRO A 131 3.76 -1.91 12.30
C PRO A 131 4.52 -2.75 11.26
N SER A 132 3.79 -3.34 10.33
CA SER A 132 4.34 -3.85 9.07
C SER A 132 3.37 -3.47 7.97
N TYR A 133 3.84 -3.32 6.75
CA TYR A 133 2.94 -3.02 5.65
C TYR A 133 3.28 -3.79 4.40
N VAL A 134 2.23 -4.03 3.61
CA VAL A 134 2.28 -4.81 2.38
C VAL A 134 1.79 -3.94 1.24
N ILE A 135 2.46 -4.03 0.10
CA ILE A 135 1.96 -3.47 -1.16
C ILE A 135 1.52 -4.61 -2.05
N LEU A 136 0.26 -4.56 -2.48
CA LEU A 136 -0.28 -5.44 -3.52
C LEU A 136 -0.40 -4.66 -4.83
N ASP A 137 -0.15 -5.35 -5.94
CA ASP A 137 -0.42 -4.79 -7.26
C ASP A 137 -1.93 -4.71 -7.57
N GLU A 138 -2.24 -4.22 -8.76
CA GLU A 138 -3.61 -4.06 -9.24
C GLU A 138 -4.38 -5.40 -9.34
N GLN A 139 -3.67 -6.53 -9.38
CA GLN A 139 -4.21 -7.90 -9.41
C GLN A 139 -4.24 -8.55 -8.01
N LEU A 140 -3.94 -7.78 -6.97
CA LEU A 140 -3.81 -8.25 -5.57
C LEU A 140 -2.64 -9.24 -5.36
N THR A 141 -1.62 -9.20 -6.22
CA THR A 141 -0.38 -9.96 -6.03
C THR A 141 0.54 -9.17 -5.10
N ARG A 142 1.11 -9.85 -4.10
CA ARG A 142 2.04 -9.22 -3.15
C ARG A 142 3.34 -8.82 -3.84
N LEU A 143 3.63 -7.52 -3.85
CA LEU A 143 4.89 -6.98 -4.36
C LEU A 143 5.99 -7.03 -3.31
N THR A 144 5.67 -6.66 -2.06
CA THR A 144 6.67 -6.55 -0.99
C THR A 144 6.04 -6.50 0.40
N ILE A 145 6.88 -6.75 1.42
CA ILE A 145 6.59 -6.59 2.84
C ILE A 145 7.66 -5.67 3.42
N TYR A 146 7.26 -4.68 4.21
CA TYR A 146 8.19 -3.85 4.97
C TYR A 146 7.86 -3.86 6.45
N PRO A 147 8.78 -4.31 7.31
CA PRO A 147 8.59 -4.29 8.75
C PRO A 147 8.98 -2.95 9.37
N GLY A 148 8.32 -2.64 10.48
CA GLY A 148 8.66 -1.56 11.39
C GLY A 148 8.23 -0.16 10.93
N TYR A 149 8.35 0.77 11.87
CA TYR A 149 8.09 2.19 11.66
C TYR A 149 8.84 2.74 10.44
N LYS A 150 8.22 3.71 9.76
CA LYS A 150 8.87 4.51 8.72
C LYS A 150 8.71 5.97 9.00
N THR A 151 9.79 6.72 8.76
CA THR A 151 9.70 8.18 8.70
C THR A 151 8.91 8.61 7.47
N GLN A 152 8.60 9.90 7.39
CA GLN A 152 7.97 10.54 6.24
C GLN A 152 8.79 10.31 4.97
N GLU A 153 10.10 10.53 5.05
CA GLU A 153 11.05 10.39 3.95
C GLU A 153 11.12 8.95 3.44
N ASP A 154 11.21 7.98 4.36
CA ASP A 154 11.24 6.57 3.99
C ASP A 154 9.94 6.15 3.29
N LEU A 155 8.80 6.52 3.89
CA LEU A 155 7.51 6.07 3.38
C LEU A 155 7.19 6.69 2.02
N ILE A 156 7.41 7.99 1.83
CA ILE A 156 7.11 8.63 0.54
C ILE A 156 7.96 8.03 -0.59
N GLY A 157 9.23 7.72 -0.34
CA GLY A 157 10.10 7.05 -1.32
C GLY A 157 9.55 5.69 -1.75
N ILE A 158 9.09 4.88 -0.79
CA ILE A 158 8.46 3.59 -1.05
C ILE A 158 7.18 3.77 -1.87
N LEU A 159 6.29 4.67 -1.44
CA LEU A 159 5.02 4.91 -2.12
C LEU A 159 5.23 5.35 -3.58
N VAL A 160 6.17 6.26 -3.82
CA VAL A 160 6.48 6.73 -5.17
C VAL A 160 7.07 5.61 -6.01
N PHE A 161 8.01 4.84 -5.48
CA PHE A 161 8.69 3.76 -6.21
C PHE A 161 7.72 2.71 -6.76
N PHE A 162 6.73 2.29 -5.96
CA PHE A 162 5.74 1.29 -6.38
C PHE A 162 4.60 1.89 -7.21
N ALA A 163 4.09 3.08 -6.88
CA ALA A 163 3.00 3.69 -7.63
C ALA A 163 3.40 4.09 -9.05
N SER A 164 4.68 4.44 -9.26
CA SER A 164 5.23 4.80 -10.58
C SER A 164 5.93 3.64 -11.29
N ASP A 165 5.70 2.40 -10.83
CA ASP A 165 6.22 1.17 -11.43
C ASP A 165 7.75 1.11 -11.59
N GLN A 166 8.51 1.90 -10.83
CA GLN A 166 9.98 1.94 -10.91
C GLN A 166 10.63 0.58 -10.61
N TYR A 167 9.99 -0.23 -9.77
CA TYR A 167 10.42 -1.62 -9.52
C TYR A 167 10.44 -2.47 -10.79
N LYS A 168 9.50 -2.27 -11.73
CA LYS A 168 9.45 -2.99 -13.01
C LYS A 168 10.61 -2.57 -13.90
N TYR A 169 10.89 -1.26 -13.98
CA TYR A 169 12.02 -0.73 -14.74
C TYR A 169 13.36 -1.27 -14.21
N TYR A 170 13.54 -1.25 -12.89
CA TYR A 170 14.73 -1.78 -12.24
C TYR A 170 14.90 -3.28 -12.49
N HIS A 171 13.83 -4.06 -12.33
CA HIS A 171 13.83 -5.50 -12.63
C HIS A 171 14.23 -5.79 -14.09
N ASN A 172 13.63 -5.09 -15.05
CA ASN A 172 13.93 -5.27 -16.46
C ASN A 172 15.37 -4.90 -16.81
N TYR A 173 15.90 -3.84 -16.19
CA TYR A 173 17.30 -3.44 -16.33
C TYR A 173 18.25 -4.54 -15.83
N LEU A 174 18.01 -5.08 -14.63
CA LEU A 174 18.83 -6.17 -14.07
C LEU A 174 18.75 -7.45 -14.92
N ASN A 175 17.55 -7.84 -15.35
CA ASN A 175 17.37 -9.01 -16.21
C ASN A 175 18.12 -8.87 -17.53
N LYS A 176 18.14 -7.68 -18.13
CA LYS A 176 18.91 -7.42 -19.34
C LYS A 176 20.40 -7.66 -19.11
N ILE A 177 20.95 -7.13 -18.02
CA ILE A 177 22.36 -7.31 -17.66
C ILE A 177 22.68 -8.79 -17.44
N TRP A 178 21.83 -9.49 -16.68
CA TRP A 178 22.01 -10.91 -16.40
C TRP A 178 21.99 -11.77 -17.67
N ASN A 179 21.05 -11.52 -18.58
CA ASN A 179 20.98 -12.28 -19.83
C ASN A 179 22.17 -11.98 -20.74
N GLN A 180 22.71 -10.76 -20.72
CA GLN A 180 23.93 -10.41 -21.45
C GLN A 180 25.14 -11.17 -20.90
N SER A 181 25.32 -11.22 -19.57
CA SER A 181 26.44 -11.96 -18.98
C SER A 181 26.39 -13.46 -19.28
N LEU A 182 25.19 -14.07 -19.25
CA LEU A 182 25.02 -15.48 -19.65
C LEU A 182 25.42 -15.73 -21.11
N GLN A 183 25.10 -14.82 -22.03
CA GLN A 183 25.46 -14.95 -23.43
C GLN A 183 26.97 -14.80 -23.65
N GLU A 184 27.63 -13.91 -22.92
CA GLU A 184 29.07 -13.70 -22.97
C GLU A 184 29.82 -14.96 -22.48
N SER A 185 29.45 -15.49 -21.31
CA SER A 185 30.05 -16.73 -20.78
C SER A 185 29.87 -17.93 -21.71
N GLN A 186 28.72 -18.03 -22.39
CA GLN A 186 28.49 -19.10 -23.39
C GLN A 186 29.35 -18.93 -24.65
N LYS A 187 29.67 -17.69 -25.05
CA LYS A 187 30.56 -17.43 -26.19
C LYS A 187 32.00 -17.75 -25.84
N GLU A 188 32.46 -17.37 -24.65
CA GLU A 188 33.80 -17.68 -24.14
C GLU A 188 34.00 -19.20 -24.01
N ALA A 189 33.06 -19.93 -23.40
CA ALA A 189 33.15 -21.38 -23.28
C ALA A 189 33.20 -22.10 -24.66
N LYS A 190 32.55 -21.54 -25.69
CA LYS A 190 32.63 -22.05 -27.07
C LYS A 190 33.93 -21.66 -27.78
N ALA A 191 34.58 -20.58 -27.36
CA ALA A 191 35.88 -20.15 -27.88
C ALA A 191 37.02 -20.97 -27.26
N ASP A 192 36.93 -21.31 -25.98
CA ASP A 192 37.94 -22.08 -25.23
C ASP A 192 37.81 -23.60 -25.42
N GLY A 193 36.62 -24.08 -25.81
CA GLY A 193 36.35 -25.50 -26.13
C GLY A 193 36.70 -25.89 -27.58
N LYS A 194 37.46 -25.05 -28.28
CA LYS A 194 38.04 -25.31 -29.61
C LYS A 194 39.54 -25.52 -29.51
#